data_AF-A0A7X3BYU4-F1
#
_entry.id   AF-A0A7X3BYU4-F1
#
_cell.length_a   1.000
_cell.length_b   1.000
_cell.length_c   1.000
_cell.angle_alpha   90.00
_cell.angle_beta   90.00
_cell.angle_gamma   90.00
#
_symmetry.space_group_name_H-M   'P 1'
#
loop_
_entity.id
_entity.type
_entity.pdbx_description
1 polymer ?
#
loop_
_entity_poly.entity_id
_entity_poly.type
_entity_poly.pdbx_seq_one_letter_code
_entity_poly.pdbx_strand_id
1 'polypeptide(L)'
;MELVEFKNGHVNTVHEHIAITKVKEFLNNHDIPKDKGGIHKISTDFFYNIIDMETTTEENRPWESHKEYYDVHYLLNGEEIILYNFLSQMELSEYKVDDDWQQMNG
;
A
#
# COMPACT_ATOMS: atom_id res chain seq x y z
N MET A 1 -2.15 7.25 -5.50
CA MET A 1 -1.40 6.96 -4.27
C MET A 1 -0.87 8.29 -3.74
N GLU A 2 -1.41 8.77 -2.63
CA GLU A 2 -0.87 9.97 -1.98
C GLU A 2 0.34 9.55 -1.15
N LEU A 3 1.53 10.03 -1.52
CA LEU A 3 2.74 9.84 -0.76
C LEU A 3 2.69 10.80 0.44
N VAL A 4 2.49 10.28 1.65
CA VAL A 4 2.60 11.07 2.88
C VAL A 4 4.00 10.86 3.44
N GLU A 5 4.94 11.70 3.03
CA GLU A 5 6.28 11.74 3.59
C GLU A 5 6.22 12.19 5.06
N PHE A 6 6.74 11.37 5.98
CA PHE A 6 6.84 11.71 7.39
C PHE A 6 8.31 11.93 7.83
N LYS A 7 8.86 13.10 7.46
CA LYS A 7 9.74 13.96 8.29
C LYS A 7 10.11 15.21 7.47
N ASN A 8 9.51 16.35 7.82
CA ASN A 8 9.67 17.69 7.22
C ASN A 8 9.03 17.92 5.82
N GLY A 9 8.11 17.06 5.38
CA GLY A 9 7.26 17.32 4.22
C GLY A 9 6.05 18.18 4.59
N HIS A 10 5.84 19.30 3.89
CA HIS A 10 4.63 20.10 4.02
C HIS A 10 3.54 19.56 3.08
N VAL A 11 2.46 19.03 3.65
CA VAL A 11 1.27 18.64 2.89
C VAL A 11 0.41 19.89 2.66
N ASN A 12 0.46 20.45 1.45
CA ASN A 12 -0.23 21.72 1.16
C ASN A 12 -1.77 21.58 1.04
N THR A 13 -2.28 20.36 0.86
CA THR A 13 -3.70 20.00 1.04
C THR A 13 -3.82 18.48 1.00
N VAL A 14 -4.30 17.86 2.08
CA VAL A 14 -4.86 16.50 2.01
C VAL A 14 -6.27 16.67 1.48
N HIS A 15 -6.55 16.24 0.25
CA HIS A 15 -7.95 15.91 -0.02
C HIS A 15 -8.23 14.67 0.83
N GLU A 16 -9.07 14.79 1.86
CA GLU A 16 -9.38 13.67 2.75
C GLU A 16 -10.02 12.52 1.95
N HIS A 17 -9.18 11.64 1.42
CA HIS A 17 -9.64 10.45 0.73
C HIS A 17 -10.19 9.48 1.79
N ILE A 18 -11.39 8.95 1.54
CA ILE A 18 -12.12 8.11 2.50
C ILE A 18 -11.28 6.93 3.01
N ALA A 19 -10.42 6.36 2.16
CA ALA A 19 -9.52 5.27 2.54
C ALA A 19 -8.49 5.71 3.61
N ILE A 20 -7.90 6.90 3.46
CA ILE A 20 -6.93 7.44 4.42
C ILE A 20 -7.62 7.78 5.75
N THR A 21 -8.84 8.31 5.71
CA THR A 21 -9.65 8.56 6.91
C THR A 21 -9.94 7.25 7.66
N LYS A 22 -10.40 6.20 6.96
CA LYS A 22 -10.68 4.87 7.52
C LYS A 22 -9.45 4.25 8.18
N VAL A 23 -8.27 4.35 7.54
CA VAL A 23 -7.01 3.86 8.12
C VAL A 23 -6.59 4.66 9.35
N LYS A 24 -6.68 6.00 9.33
CA LYS A 24 -6.36 6.84 10.50
C LYS A 24 -7.24 6.51 11.71
N GLU A 25 -8.54 6.36 11.50
CA GLU A 25 -9.48 6.00 12.56
C GLU A 25 -9.16 4.63 13.17
N PHE A 26 -8.78 3.66 12.34
CA PHE A 26 -8.35 2.34 12.80
C PHE A 26 -7.07 2.42 13.64
N LEU A 27 -6.02 3.09 13.13
CA LEU A 27 -4.73 3.22 13.81
C LEU A 27 -4.81 3.98 15.15
N ASN A 28 -5.74 4.92 15.30
CA ASN A 28 -5.95 5.61 16.57
C ASN A 28 -6.47 4.70 17.69
N ASN A 29 -7.07 3.57 17.34
CA ASN A 29 -7.72 2.67 18.29
C ASN A 29 -7.07 1.28 18.34
N HIS A 30 -6.06 1.01 17.51
CA HIS A 30 -5.47 -0.31 17.34
C HIS A 30 -3.94 -0.25 17.20
N ASP A 31 -3.25 -1.08 17.98
CA ASP A 31 -1.79 -1.10 18.08
C ASP A 31 -1.20 -2.26 17.24
N ILE A 32 -1.04 -2.01 15.94
CA ILE A 32 -0.59 -3.00 14.94
C ILE A 32 0.71 -3.74 15.34
N PRO A 33 1.76 -3.09 15.89
CA PRO A 33 2.99 -3.78 16.31
C PRO A 33 2.82 -4.99 17.24
N LYS A 34 1.65 -5.14 17.90
CA LYS A 34 1.36 -6.27 18.79
C LYS A 34 0.78 -7.49 18.06
N ASP A 35 0.35 -7.32 16.82
CA ASP A 35 -0.26 -8.39 16.04
C ASP A 35 0.77 -9.30 15.39
N LYS A 36 0.35 -10.50 15.01
CA LYS A 36 1.21 -11.47 14.32
C LYS A 36 1.32 -11.13 12.83
N GLY A 37 2.42 -11.55 12.19
CA GLY A 37 2.55 -11.50 10.74
C GLY A 37 1.40 -12.20 10.01
N GLY A 38 1.00 -11.66 8.85
CA GLY A 38 -0.08 -12.17 8.01
C GLY A 38 -1.29 -11.24 7.91
N ILE A 39 -2.35 -11.77 7.28
CA ILE A 39 -3.58 -11.03 6.94
C ILE A 39 -4.53 -10.98 8.14
N HIS A 40 -4.99 -9.78 8.46
CA HIS A 40 -6.00 -9.51 9.49
C HIS A 40 -7.20 -8.83 8.89
N LYS A 41 -8.35 -9.51 8.94
CA LYS A 41 -9.61 -9.00 8.40
C LYS A 41 -10.34 -8.15 9.44
N ILE A 42 -10.69 -6.92 9.10
CA ILE A 42 -11.46 -6.00 9.95
C ILE A 42 -12.95 -6.03 9.54
N SER A 43 -13.23 -5.96 8.24
CA SER A 43 -14.56 -6.04 7.64
C SER A 43 -14.52 -6.76 6.30
N THR A 44 -15.62 -6.76 5.55
CA THR A 44 -15.68 -7.33 4.20
C THR A 44 -14.78 -6.61 3.20
N ASP A 45 -14.55 -5.30 3.39
CA ASP A 45 -13.88 -4.38 2.48
C ASP A 45 -12.63 -3.72 3.10
N PHE A 46 -12.18 -4.23 4.26
CA PHE A 46 -11.01 -3.69 4.95
C PHE A 46 -10.27 -4.79 5.70
N PHE A 47 -9.00 -4.94 5.34
CA PHE A 47 -8.04 -5.82 5.98
C PHE A 47 -6.67 -5.16 5.88
N TYR A 48 -5.71 -5.66 6.65
CA TYR A 48 -4.30 -5.29 6.52
C TYR A 48 -3.45 -6.55 6.58
N ASN A 49 -2.25 -6.48 6.01
CA ASN A 49 -1.28 -7.56 6.02
C ASN A 49 0.00 -7.07 6.70
N ILE A 50 0.45 -7.76 7.74
CA ILE A 50 1.75 -7.48 8.35
C ILE A 50 2.78 -8.38 7.70
N ILE A 51 3.73 -7.77 7.01
CA ILE A 51 4.81 -8.45 6.32
C ILE A 51 6.14 -7.99 6.92
N ASP A 52 7.01 -8.95 7.21
CA ASP A 52 8.41 -8.70 7.51
C ASP A 52 9.23 -9.14 6.30
N MET A 53 10.01 -8.23 5.72
CA MET A 53 10.77 -8.48 4.52
C MET A 53 12.07 -7.66 4.50
N GLU A 54 13.06 -8.19 3.80
CA GLU A 54 14.23 -7.43 3.38
C GLU A 54 13.93 -6.70 2.06
N THR A 55 14.25 -5.41 2.00
CA THR A 55 14.13 -4.65 0.76
C THR A 55 15.13 -5.17 -0.27
N THR A 56 14.81 -4.99 -1.55
CA THR A 56 15.63 -5.50 -2.65
C THR A 56 15.76 -4.45 -3.74
N THR A 57 16.61 -4.73 -4.73
CA THR A 57 16.80 -3.85 -5.88
C THR A 57 15.61 -3.88 -6.82
N GLU A 58 15.47 -2.83 -7.63
CA GLU A 58 14.38 -2.66 -8.58
C GLU A 58 14.25 -3.85 -9.55
N GLU A 59 15.38 -4.43 -9.99
CA GLU A 59 15.38 -5.56 -10.94
C GLU A 59 14.80 -6.85 -10.32
N ASN A 60 14.76 -6.94 -9.00
CA ASN A 60 14.25 -8.08 -8.25
C ASN A 60 12.82 -7.85 -7.73
N ARG A 61 12.15 -6.75 -8.10
CA ARG A 61 10.80 -6.44 -7.66
C ARG A 61 9.88 -6.16 -8.87
N PRO A 62 8.83 -6.98 -9.10
CA PRO A 62 7.91 -6.74 -10.20
C PRO A 62 7.03 -5.52 -9.91
N TRP A 63 6.63 -4.81 -10.97
CA TRP A 63 5.58 -3.80 -10.87
C TRP A 63 4.20 -4.47 -10.80
N GLU A 64 3.34 -3.93 -9.94
CA GLU A 64 1.98 -4.42 -9.74
C GLU A 64 0.94 -3.30 -9.64
N SER A 65 -0.33 -3.64 -9.84
CA SER A 65 -1.47 -2.77 -9.59
C SER A 65 -2.72 -3.55 -9.23
N HIS A 66 -3.67 -2.83 -8.63
CA HIS A 66 -4.96 -3.29 -8.15
C HIS A 66 -6.10 -2.49 -8.81
N LYS A 67 -7.28 -3.09 -8.89
CA LYS A 67 -8.50 -2.46 -9.42
C LYS A 67 -9.61 -2.36 -8.37
N GLU A 68 -9.72 -3.33 -7.47
CA GLU A 68 -10.79 -3.39 -6.48
C GLU A 68 -10.40 -2.69 -5.17
N TYR A 69 -9.14 -2.80 -4.76
CA TYR A 69 -8.64 -2.24 -3.51
C TYR A 69 -7.64 -1.09 -3.71
N TYR A 70 -7.64 -0.19 -2.72
CA TYR A 70 -6.57 0.78 -2.55
C TYR A 70 -5.57 0.27 -1.54
N ASP A 71 -4.29 0.35 -1.88
CA ASP A 71 -3.23 0.11 -0.92
C ASP A 71 -2.91 1.37 -0.11
N VAL A 72 -2.72 1.15 1.19
CA VAL A 72 -2.19 2.13 2.14
C VAL A 72 -1.01 1.49 2.85
N HIS A 73 0.20 1.85 2.44
CA HIS A 73 1.43 1.30 3.00
C HIS A 73 1.77 2.03 4.29
N TYR A 74 1.96 1.28 5.37
CA TYR A 74 2.31 1.80 6.68
C TYR A 74 3.58 1.12 7.18
N LEU A 75 4.71 1.86 7.19
CA LEU A 75 5.97 1.35 7.70
C LEU A 75 5.96 1.29 9.23
N LEU A 76 6.04 0.09 9.78
CA LEU A 76 6.15 -0.13 11.23
C LEU A 76 7.56 0.14 11.75
N ASN A 77 8.58 -0.33 11.01
CA ASN A 77 9.98 -0.19 11.35
C ASN A 77 10.85 -0.33 10.10
N GLY A 78 11.95 0.43 10.03
CA GLY A 78 12.86 0.42 8.89
C GLY A 78 12.53 1.48 7.84
N GLU A 79 13.05 1.27 6.63
CA GLU A 79 12.94 2.20 5.50
C GLU A 79 12.68 1.40 4.22
N GLU A 80 11.80 1.91 3.36
CA GLU A 80 11.45 1.31 2.07
C GLU A 80 11.31 2.41 1.02
N ILE A 81 11.84 2.14 -0.18
CA ILE A 81 11.62 2.97 -1.36
C ILE A 81 10.55 2.29 -2.21
N ILE A 82 9.45 2.99 -2.45
CA ILE A 82 8.37 2.53 -3.33
C ILE A 82 8.36 3.41 -4.56
N LEU A 83 8.65 2.82 -5.71
CA LEU A 83 8.51 3.49 -7.00
C LEU A 83 7.06 3.41 -7.47
N TYR A 84 6.61 4.41 -8.21
CA TYR A 84 5.27 4.45 -8.78
C TYR A 84 5.32 5.02 -10.19
N ASN A 85 4.36 4.62 -11.02
CA ASN A 85 4.15 5.16 -12.35
C ASN A 85 2.65 5.23 -12.66
N PHE A 86 2.26 5.99 -13.67
CA PHE A 86 0.88 5.99 -14.16
C PHE A 86 0.65 4.77 -15.05
N LEU A 87 -0.50 4.10 -14.89
CA LEU A 87 -0.85 2.93 -15.72
C LEU A 87 -0.83 3.25 -17.22
N SER A 88 -1.11 4.49 -17.62
CA SER A 88 -1.04 4.92 -19.03
C SER A 88 0.37 4.94 -19.61
N GLN A 89 1.40 4.77 -18.77
CA GLN A 89 2.80 4.71 -19.16
C GLN A 89 3.39 3.29 -19.03
N MET A 90 2.57 2.30 -18.68
CA MET A 90 3.00 0.93 -18.41
C MET A 90 2.35 -0.04 -19.39
N GLU A 91 3.06 -1.12 -19.72
CA GLU A 91 2.53 -2.28 -20.44
C GLU A 91 1.87 -3.23 -19.43
N LEU A 92 0.55 -3.41 -19.54
CA LEU A 92 -0.22 -4.20 -18.58
C LEU A 92 -0.35 -5.66 -19.04
N SER A 93 -0.08 -6.60 -18.13
CA SER A 93 -0.33 -8.03 -18.34
C SER A 93 -1.80 -8.40 -18.08
N GLU A 94 -2.14 -9.69 -18.15
CA GLU A 94 -3.47 -10.17 -17.76
C GLU A 94 -3.78 -9.86 -16.29
N TYR A 95 -5.01 -9.41 -16.02
CA TYR A 95 -5.49 -9.13 -14.67
C TYR A 95 -6.01 -10.41 -14.01
N LYS A 96 -5.47 -10.74 -12.85
CA LYS A 96 -5.89 -11.88 -12.03
C LYS A 96 -6.96 -11.43 -11.04
N VAL A 97 -8.22 -11.66 -11.39
CA VAL A 97 -9.39 -11.18 -10.64
C VAL A 97 -9.42 -11.70 -9.20
N ASP A 98 -9.10 -12.97 -8.99
CA ASP A 98 -9.16 -13.61 -7.66
C ASP A 98 -8.15 -13.02 -6.67
N ASP A 99 -7.05 -12.45 -7.18
CA ASP A 99 -5.97 -11.86 -6.39
C ASP A 99 -6.01 -10.32 -6.39
N ASP A 100 -6.97 -9.70 -7.10
CA ASP A 100 -6.98 -8.27 -7.44
C ASP A 100 -5.62 -7.78 -7.95
N TRP A 101 -4.94 -8.56 -8.80
CA TRP A 101 -3.53 -8.30 -9.12
C TRP A 101 -3.27 -8.21 -10.61
N GLN A 102 -2.51 -7.21 -11.02
CA GLN A 102 -2.05 -7.04 -12.40
C GLN A 102 -0.56 -6.71 -12.46
N GLN A 103 0.23 -7.61 -13.07
CA GLN A 103 1.62 -7.31 -13.40
C GLN A 103 1.70 -6.25 -14.49
N MET A 104 2.74 -5.42 -14.43
CA MET A 104 3.07 -4.48 -15.50
C MET A 104 4.58 -4.40 -15.75
N ASN A 105 4.96 -3.81 -16.89
CA ASN A 105 6.33 -3.48 -17.23
C ASN A 105 6.40 -2.04 -17.78
N GLY A 106 7.46 -1.29 -17.48
CA GLY A 106 7.66 0.08 -17.97
C GLY A 106 8.72 0.84 -17.20
#